data_AF-A0A7X6Q8F3-F1
#
_entry.id   AF-A0A7X6Q8F3-F1
#
_cell.length_a   1.000
_cell.length_b   1.000
_cell.length_c   1.000
_cell.angle_alpha   90.00
_cell.angle_beta   90.00
_cell.angle_gamma   90.00
#
_symmetry.space_group_name_H-M   'P 1'
#
loop_
_entity.id
_entity.type
_entity.pdbx_description
1 polymer ?
#
loop_
_entity_poly.entity_id
_entity_poly.type
_entity_poly.pdbx_seq_one_letter_code
_entity_poly.pdbx_strand_id
1 'polypeptide(L)'
;MAIDRTTKRCPNPKCYFHDPENAAKKRWYQPHGYYTSTREPITQYKRYRCSACGKTFSETYFTRDWHLRRRDIDEMELLFEWCKGTSMKELTIMFNCSVGAIENRIKRMLELAKSKDVVLEIDRTD
;
A
#
# COMPACT_ATOMS: atom_id res chain seq x y z
N MET A 1 10.84 14.52 -7.11
CA MET A 1 9.43 14.10 -7.30
C MET A 1 8.77 14.01 -5.93
N ALA A 2 7.73 14.81 -5.70
CA ALA A 2 7.06 14.86 -4.41
C ALA A 2 6.20 13.60 -4.24
N ILE A 3 6.69 12.65 -3.44
CA ILE A 3 5.92 11.48 -3.01
C ILE A 3 4.70 12.01 -2.29
N ASP A 4 3.51 11.82 -2.86
CA ASP A 4 2.25 12.11 -2.20
C ASP A 4 2.18 11.31 -0.89
N ARG A 5 2.00 12.03 0.22
CA ARG A 5 2.14 11.52 1.59
C ARG A 5 0.77 11.18 2.14
N THR A 6 0.06 10.27 1.50
CA THR A 6 -1.26 9.81 1.93
C THR A 6 -1.17 9.20 3.34
N THR A 7 -1.53 10.01 4.33
CA THR A 7 -1.73 9.73 5.76
C THR A 7 -0.58 9.10 6.54
N LYS A 8 0.42 9.93 6.89
CA LYS A 8 1.35 9.61 7.99
C LYS A 8 0.67 9.74 9.35
N ARG A 9 -0.26 8.84 9.68
CA ARG A 9 -0.93 8.77 11.00
C ARG A 9 -0.40 7.62 11.85
N CYS A 10 -0.67 7.62 13.14
CA CYS A 10 -0.28 6.52 14.01
C CYS A 10 -1.11 5.26 13.73
N PRO A 11 -0.50 4.05 13.63
CA PRO A 11 -1.25 2.81 13.46
C PRO A 11 -2.09 2.41 14.68
N ASN A 12 -1.90 3.04 15.83
CA ASN A 12 -2.69 2.76 17.03
C ASN A 12 -3.97 3.62 17.01
N PRO A 13 -5.18 3.02 16.88
CA PRO A 13 -6.45 3.76 16.80
C PRO A 13 -6.72 4.66 18.00
N LYS A 14 -6.18 4.31 19.17
CA LYS A 14 -6.37 5.04 20.44
C LYS A 14 -5.34 6.16 20.63
N CYS A 15 -4.45 6.39 19.68
CA CYS A 15 -3.40 7.39 19.80
C CYS A 15 -3.88 8.77 19.32
N TYR A 16 -3.43 9.82 19.99
CA TYR A 16 -3.63 11.22 19.57
C TYR A 16 -3.22 11.48 18.10
N PHE A 17 -2.11 10.87 17.66
CA PHE A 17 -1.62 10.99 16.28
C PHE A 17 -2.28 10.00 15.31
N HIS A 18 -3.27 9.21 15.74
CA HIS A 18 -4.09 8.42 14.81
C HIS A 18 -4.96 9.32 13.93
N ASP A 19 -5.34 10.47 14.45
CA ASP A 19 -5.98 11.53 13.70
C ASP A 19 -4.95 12.17 12.74
N PRO A 20 -5.20 12.14 11.42
CA PRO A 20 -4.34 12.78 10.42
C PRO A 20 -4.06 14.26 10.70
N GLU A 21 -5.03 15.02 11.22
CA GLU A 21 -4.85 16.45 11.49
C GLU A 21 -3.80 16.69 12.57
N ASN A 22 -3.83 15.89 13.63
CA ASN A 22 -2.86 15.96 14.71
C ASN A 22 -1.48 15.47 14.28
N ALA A 23 -1.45 14.45 13.42
CA ALA A 23 -0.23 13.90 12.85
C ALA A 23 0.46 14.88 11.88
N ALA A 24 -0.29 15.75 11.21
CA ALA A 24 0.23 16.76 10.31
C ALA A 24 0.92 17.92 11.04
N LYS A 25 0.48 18.25 12.26
CA LYS A 25 0.99 19.40 13.04
C LYS A 25 2.46 19.28 13.44
N LYS A 26 2.96 18.06 13.67
CA LYS A 26 4.36 17.84 14.06
C LYS A 26 4.86 16.44 13.72
N ARG A 27 6.18 16.29 13.63
CA ARG A 27 6.82 14.97 13.52
C ARG A 27 6.54 14.16 14.79
N TRP A 28 5.74 13.11 14.66
CA TRP A 28 5.23 12.30 15.78
C TRP A 28 5.93 10.94 15.94
N TYR A 29 6.93 10.66 15.11
CA TYR A 29 7.65 9.39 15.11
C TYR A 29 9.16 9.57 14.92
N GLN A 30 9.92 8.65 15.50
CA GLN A 30 11.38 8.61 15.46
C GLN A 30 11.90 7.26 14.95
N PRO A 31 13.09 7.21 14.31
CA PRO A 31 13.72 5.96 13.91
C PRO A 31 13.89 5.01 15.10
N HIS A 32 13.69 3.72 14.87
CA HIS A 32 13.71 2.66 15.90
C HIS A 32 14.31 1.36 15.33
N GLY A 33 15.51 1.47 14.77
CA GLY A 33 16.22 0.34 14.17
C GLY A 33 15.65 -0.09 12.83
N TYR A 34 15.88 -1.36 12.50
CA TYR A 34 15.61 -1.94 11.19
C TYR A 34 15.09 -3.37 11.31
N TYR A 35 14.49 -3.90 10.26
CA TYR A 35 14.24 -5.34 10.12
C TYR A 35 14.41 -5.80 8.69
N THR A 36 14.73 -7.07 8.52
CA THR A 36 14.77 -7.73 7.22
C THR A 36 13.45 -8.46 7.00
N SER A 37 12.84 -8.28 5.84
CA SER A 37 11.63 -9.02 5.48
C SER A 37 12.00 -10.45 5.09
N THR A 38 11.23 -11.45 5.56
CA THR A 38 11.42 -12.83 5.10
C THR A 38 11.09 -13.02 3.62
N ARG A 39 10.23 -12.16 3.05
CA ARG A 39 9.86 -12.18 1.64
C ARG A 39 10.89 -11.53 0.73
N GLU A 40 11.65 -10.59 1.26
CA GLU A 40 12.71 -9.87 0.55
C GLU A 40 13.94 -9.84 1.44
N PRO A 41 14.70 -10.95 1.51
CA PRO A 41 15.80 -11.11 2.46
C PRO A 41 16.95 -10.12 2.24
N ILE A 42 17.05 -9.57 1.02
CA ILE A 42 18.06 -8.59 0.63
C ILE A 42 17.66 -7.19 1.11
N THR A 43 16.35 -6.93 1.26
CA THR A 43 15.84 -5.60 1.60
C THR A 43 15.76 -5.43 3.11
N GLN A 44 16.47 -4.43 3.62
CA GLN A 44 16.39 -4.00 5.02
C GLN A 44 15.48 -2.78 5.14
N TYR A 45 14.45 -2.91 5.97
CA TYR A 45 13.42 -1.90 6.17
C TYR A 45 13.64 -1.11 7.46
N LYS A 46 13.57 0.22 7.39
CA LYS A 46 13.60 1.07 8.60
C LYS A 46 12.37 0.82 9.46
N ARG A 47 12.57 0.86 10.78
CA ARG A 47 11.48 0.88 11.77
C ARG A 47 11.40 2.27 12.40
N TYR A 48 10.20 2.60 12.84
CA TYR A 48 9.88 3.82 13.54
C TYR A 48 9.07 3.51 14.80
N ARG A 49 9.14 4.43 15.75
CA ARG A 49 8.36 4.38 17.00
C ARG A 49 7.60 5.69 17.16
N CYS A 50 6.30 5.59 17.47
CA CYS A 50 5.48 6.73 17.82
C CYS A 50 5.98 7.36 19.12
N SER A 51 6.18 8.68 19.13
CA SER A 51 6.65 9.44 20.29
C SER A 51 5.58 9.61 21.38
N ALA A 52 4.29 9.42 21.06
CA ALA A 52 3.20 9.49 22.06
C ALA A 52 2.84 8.13 22.66
N CYS A 53 2.46 7.14 21.83
CA CYS A 53 1.98 5.85 22.33
C CYS A 53 3.03 4.73 22.32
N GLY A 54 4.24 5.00 21.81
CA GLY A 54 5.31 4.00 21.75
C GLY A 54 5.12 2.87 20.75
N LYS A 55 4.01 2.84 19.99
CA LYS A 55 3.76 1.81 18.95
C LYS A 55 4.86 1.85 17.89
N THR A 56 5.40 0.69 17.56
CA THR A 56 6.41 0.50 16.51
C THR A 56 5.77 0.11 15.19
N PHE A 57 6.33 0.60 14.09
CA PHE A 57 5.89 0.27 12.72
C PHE A 57 7.06 0.42 11.74
N SER A 58 6.93 -0.16 10.56
CA SER A 58 7.96 -0.13 9.51
C SER A 58 7.83 1.09 8.61
N GLU A 59 8.85 1.38 7.80
CA GLU A 59 8.74 2.39 6.75
C GLU A 59 7.73 2.04 5.68
N THR A 60 7.51 0.74 5.46
CA THR A 60 6.45 0.25 4.58
C THR A 60 5.08 0.72 5.03
N TYR A 61 4.83 0.97 6.32
CA TYR A 61 3.55 1.51 6.80
C TYR A 61 3.15 2.84 6.12
N PHE A 62 4.13 3.61 5.64
CA PHE A 62 3.86 4.86 4.91
C PHE A 62 3.59 4.67 3.42
N THR A 63 3.66 3.45 2.91
CA THR A 63 3.33 3.16 1.51
C THR A 63 1.84 2.84 1.39
N ARG A 64 1.21 3.26 0.29
CA ARG A 64 -0.20 2.95 0.00
C ARG A 64 -0.51 1.45 0.08
N ASP A 65 0.49 0.64 -0.25
CA ASP A 65 0.37 -0.80 -0.46
C ASP A 65 0.78 -1.63 0.77
N TRP A 66 0.99 -0.98 1.92
CA TRP A 66 1.48 -1.65 3.11
C TRP A 66 0.55 -2.76 3.60
N HIS A 67 -0.76 -2.52 3.51
CA HIS A 67 -1.84 -3.43 3.89
C HIS A 67 -1.98 -4.62 2.94
N LEU A 68 -1.41 -4.53 1.73
CA LEU A 68 -1.59 -5.55 0.71
C LEU A 68 -0.71 -6.76 1.00
N ARG A 69 -1.37 -7.91 1.03
CA ARG A 69 -0.72 -9.21 1.30
C ARG A 69 0.00 -9.77 0.07
N ARG A 70 -0.54 -9.55 -1.12
CA ARG A 70 0.00 -9.92 -2.43
C ARG A 70 0.39 -8.66 -3.19
N ARG A 71 1.66 -8.24 -3.06
CA ARG A 71 2.22 -7.07 -3.74
C ARG A 71 2.76 -7.40 -5.14
N ASP A 72 2.87 -8.69 -5.41
CA ASP A 72 3.28 -9.30 -6.67
C ASP A 72 2.21 -9.22 -7.77
N ILE A 73 0.96 -8.89 -7.43
CA ILE A 73 -0.10 -8.71 -8.42
C ILE A 73 0.07 -7.33 -9.06
N ASP A 74 0.45 -7.32 -10.33
CA ASP A 74 0.42 -6.12 -11.16
C ASP A 74 -1.04 -5.64 -11.34
N GLU A 75 -1.35 -4.45 -10.83
CA GLU A 75 -2.70 -3.87 -10.92
C GLU A 75 -3.04 -3.44 -12.35
N MET A 76 -2.06 -2.97 -13.11
CA MET A 76 -2.26 -2.50 -14.48
C MET A 76 -2.51 -3.66 -15.42
N GLU A 77 -1.71 -4.72 -15.32
CA GLU A 77 -1.93 -5.94 -16.09
C GLU A 77 -3.30 -6.55 -15.77
N LEU A 78 -3.64 -6.64 -14.47
CA LEU A 78 -4.94 -7.16 -14.05
C LEU A 78 -6.10 -6.33 -14.61
N LEU A 79 -6.00 -5.00 -14.53
CA LEU A 79 -7.03 -4.11 -15.06
C LEU A 79 -7.17 -4.27 -16.57
N PHE A 80 -6.06 -4.37 -17.30
CA PHE A 80 -6.06 -4.53 -18.75
C PHE A 80 -6.72 -5.84 -19.18
N GLU A 81 -6.35 -6.96 -18.55
CA GLU A 81 -6.95 -8.27 -18.82
C GLU A 81 -8.44 -8.30 -18.47
N TRP A 82 -8.82 -7.68 -17.36
CA TRP A 82 -10.23 -7.55 -16.99
C TRP A 82 -11.02 -6.73 -18.02
N CYS A 83 -10.46 -5.62 -18.52
CA CYS A 83 -11.07 -4.80 -19.56
C CYS A 83 -11.18 -5.50 -20.92
N LYS A 84 -10.30 -6.46 -21.24
CA LYS A 84 -10.42 -7.33 -22.44
C LYS A 84 -11.60 -8.30 -22.37
N GLY A 85 -12.20 -8.48 -21.19
CA GLY A 85 -13.25 -9.47 -20.95
C GLY A 85 -12.71 -10.84 -20.55
N THR A 86 -11.45 -10.95 -20.11
CA THR A 86 -10.88 -12.20 -19.58
C THR A 86 -11.70 -12.68 -18.39
N SER A 87 -12.05 -13.97 -18.36
CA SER A 87 -12.94 -14.51 -17.34
C SER A 87 -12.26 -14.55 -15.96
N MET A 88 -13.05 -14.46 -14.89
CA MET A 88 -12.50 -14.55 -13.52
C MET A 88 -11.67 -15.81 -13.29
N LYS A 89 -12.06 -16.94 -13.91
CA LYS A 89 -11.34 -18.20 -13.83
C LYS A 89 -9.96 -18.11 -14.48
N GLU A 90 -9.87 -17.49 -15.65
CA GLU A 90 -8.58 -17.27 -16.33
C GLU A 90 -7.69 -16.32 -15.52
N LEU A 91 -8.26 -15.23 -14.99
CA LEU A 91 -7.53 -14.30 -14.13
C LEU A 91 -6.94 -14.99 -12.88
N THR A 92 -7.67 -15.92 -12.26
CA THR A 92 -7.12 -16.68 -11.12
C THR A 92 -5.91 -17.54 -11.49
N ILE A 93 -5.88 -18.06 -12.72
CA ILE A 93 -4.77 -18.86 -13.24
C ILE A 93 -3.59 -17.94 -13.54
N MET A 94 -3.84 -16.84 -14.27
CA MET A 94 -2.82 -15.86 -14.66
C MET A 94 -2.09 -15.27 -13.46
N PHE A 95 -2.83 -14.79 -12.45
CA PHE A 95 -2.26 -14.13 -11.28
C PHE A 95 -2.01 -15.08 -10.09
N ASN A 96 -2.26 -16.38 -10.28
CA ASN A 96 -2.08 -17.42 -9.27
C ASN A 96 -2.67 -17.02 -7.90
N CYS A 97 -3.94 -16.63 -7.88
CA CYS A 97 -4.63 -16.20 -6.67
C CYS A 97 -6.12 -16.52 -6.71
N SER A 98 -6.77 -16.50 -5.53
CA SER A 98 -8.21 -16.80 -5.43
C SER A 98 -9.07 -15.74 -6.13
N VAL A 99 -10.26 -16.12 -6.58
CA VAL A 99 -11.27 -15.19 -7.14
C VAL A 99 -11.49 -13.98 -6.23
N GLY A 100 -11.68 -14.20 -4.93
CA GLY A 100 -11.89 -13.10 -3.97
C GLY A 100 -10.68 -12.15 -3.85
N ALA A 101 -9.46 -12.60 -4.15
CA ALA A 101 -8.29 -11.72 -4.19
C ALA A 101 -8.35 -10.79 -5.42
N ILE A 102 -8.71 -11.33 -6.58
CA ILE A 102 -8.95 -10.56 -7.81
C ILE A 102 -10.07 -9.53 -7.60
N GLU A 103 -11.22 -9.95 -7.07
CA GLU A 103 -12.35 -9.05 -6.84
C GLU A 103 -12.00 -7.91 -5.88
N ASN A 104 -11.29 -8.20 -4.79
CA ASN A 104 -10.84 -7.19 -3.85
C ASN A 104 -9.85 -6.21 -4.49
N ARG A 105 -9.00 -6.69 -5.40
CA ARG A 105 -8.07 -5.85 -6.16
C ARG A 105 -8.81 -4.91 -7.11
N ILE A 106 -9.76 -5.44 -7.88
CA ILE A 106 -10.61 -4.63 -8.78
C ILE A 106 -11.42 -3.59 -7.99
N LYS A 107 -12.04 -3.98 -6.88
CA LYS A 107 -12.76 -3.04 -5.99
C LYS A 107 -11.83 -1.94 -5.45
N ARG A 108 -10.61 -2.29 -5.02
CA ARG A 108 -9.62 -1.30 -4.57
C ARG A 108 -9.28 -0.31 -5.68
N MET A 109 -9.00 -0.80 -6.90
CA MET A 109 -8.72 0.06 -8.05
C MET A 109 -9.90 0.99 -8.37
N LEU A 110 -11.13 0.49 -8.29
CA LEU A 110 -12.34 1.30 -8.46
C LEU A 110 -12.44 2.43 -7.42
N GLU A 111 -12.17 2.15 -6.13
CA GLU A 111 -12.21 3.18 -5.09
C GLU A 111 -11.08 4.23 -5.25
N LEU A 112 -9.90 3.81 -5.70
CA LEU A 112 -8.83 4.74 -6.10
C LEU A 112 -9.25 5.62 -7.28
N ALA A 113 -9.90 5.04 -8.30
CA ALA A 113 -10.45 5.79 -9.44
C ALA A 113 -11.49 6.83 -9.01
N LYS A 114 -12.42 6.47 -8.13
CA LYS A 114 -13.43 7.40 -7.60
C LYS A 114 -12.82 8.54 -6.80
N SER A 115 -11.81 8.25 -5.98
CA SER A 115 -11.10 9.26 -5.19
C SER A 115 -10.14 10.11 -6.02
N LYS A 116 -9.98 9.81 -7.33
CA LYS A 116 -8.96 10.39 -8.22
C LYS A 116 -7.53 10.19 -7.70
N ASP A 117 -7.33 9.21 -6.84
CA ASP A 117 -6.04 8.80 -6.27
C ASP A 117 -5.44 7.64 -7.10
N VAL A 118 -5.58 7.72 -8.43
CA VAL A 118 -4.98 6.76 -9.36
C VAL A 118 -3.67 7.33 -9.87
N VAL A 119 -2.58 6.71 -9.48
CA VAL A 119 -1.28 6.91 -10.12
C VAL A 119 -1.21 5.87 -11.24
N LEU A 120 -1.63 6.25 -12.45
CA LEU A 120 -1.33 5.50 -13.66
C LEU A 120 0.07 5.92 -14.10
N GLU A 121 1.08 5.10 -13.80
CA GLU A 121 2.39 5.25 -14.42
C GLU A 121 2.25 4.77 -15.87
N ILE A 122 1.89 5.71 -16.77
CA ILE A 122 1.92 5.45 -18.21
C ILE A 122 3.36 5.71 -18.64
N ASP A 123 4.14 4.64 -18.74
CA ASP A 123 5.41 4.70 -19.46
C ASP A 123 5.09 5.01 -20.92
N ARG A 124 5.43 6.24 -21.34
CA ARG A 124 5.44 6.59 -22.76
C ARG A 124 6.61 5.84 -23.37
N THR A 125 6.30 4.76 -24.09
CA THR A 125 7.23 4.22 -25.08
C THR A 125 7.35 5.24 -26.21
N ASP A 126 8.51 5.89 -26.29
CA ASP A 126 8.93 6.71 -27.44
C ASP A 126 9.08 5.86 -28.71
#